data_AF-A0AAN4ZET1-F1
#
_entry.id   AF-A0AAN4ZET1-F1
#
_cell.length_a   1.000
_cell.length_b   1.000
_cell.length_c   1.000
_cell.angle_alpha   90.00
_cell.angle_beta   90.00
_cell.angle_gamma   90.00
#
_symmetry.space_group_name_H-M   'P 1'
#
loop_
_entity.id
_entity.type
_entity.pdbx_description
1 polymer ?
#
loop_
_entity_poly.entity_id
_entity_poly.type
_entity_poly.pdbx_seq_one_letter_code
_entity_poly.pdbx_strand_id
1 'polypeptide(L)'
;LCSVMTTDKAGEVFNNYRAGNRNNILQDIPEVDRLVSWMTSRSPEDRPDCAQLLEDSFFMSIQEVGNIKSLDMAQQRKNVLNQEKKEIEEKYKTDMENFAKEQDKREKEYLKIIEEKEREIQIRQGEQDRLAKELQAAAVRKQHPRTMEAANQQGTDAVLTTTLGTNAHRNETNSEPGDAKRQENMLDSALSAAASGRRILKSHYNTFLRAIEPDWKVDTVKRPPKEWENWYIEDWRGKVALKGRGAPNKPGQFLRSNSDGSVDLTGAHPKDCPGALWKPRKNDNNTWSFLSVHGKWLSANDNGSVITVGNLDTWEQFWLENW
;
A
#
# COMPACT_ATOMS: atom_id res chain seq x y z
N LEU A 1 -46.59 20.55 2.67
CA LEU A 1 -47.05 21.52 1.65
C LEU A 1 -46.19 22.77 1.75
N CYS A 2 -45.45 23.12 0.71
CA CYS A 2 -44.86 24.46 0.61
C CYS A 2 -45.45 25.13 -0.63
N SER A 3 -46.61 25.79 -0.48
CA SER A 3 -47.01 26.77 -1.49
C SER A 3 -46.09 27.97 -1.30
N VAL A 4 -45.36 28.35 -2.35
CA VAL A 4 -44.42 29.47 -2.29
C VAL A 4 -45.23 30.75 -2.23
N MET A 5 -45.37 31.29 -1.03
CA MET A 5 -46.02 32.57 -0.77
C MET A 5 -45.11 33.46 0.08
N THR A 6 -45.30 34.77 -0.03
CA THR A 6 -44.57 35.72 0.82
C THR A 6 -45.03 35.58 2.28
N THR A 7 -44.16 35.94 3.21
CA THR A 7 -44.43 35.89 4.65
C THR A 7 -45.71 36.65 5.02
N ASP A 8 -45.95 37.81 4.40
CA ASP A 8 -47.15 38.62 4.65
C ASP A 8 -48.43 37.89 4.25
N LYS A 9 -48.44 37.26 3.06
CA LYS A 9 -49.58 36.45 2.60
C LYS A 9 -49.82 35.24 3.49
N ALA A 10 -48.75 34.57 3.94
CA ALA A 10 -48.87 33.45 4.88
C ALA A 10 -49.50 33.90 6.21
N GLY A 11 -49.09 35.05 6.73
CA GLY A 11 -49.64 35.64 7.95
C GLY A 11 -51.12 36.00 7.81
N GLU A 12 -51.50 36.62 6.68
CA GLU A 12 -52.89 36.95 6.39
C GLU A 12 -53.76 35.69 6.27
N VAL A 13 -53.26 34.65 5.59
CA VAL A 13 -53.94 33.36 5.48
C VAL A 13 -54.22 32.78 6.87
N PHE A 14 -53.18 32.71 7.71
CA PHE A 14 -53.28 32.17 9.06
C PHE A 14 -54.27 32.95 9.93
N ASN A 15 -54.22 34.29 9.86
CA ASN A 15 -55.11 35.14 10.65
C ASN A 15 -56.58 35.02 10.22
N ASN A 16 -56.85 34.91 8.92
CA ASN A 16 -58.22 34.71 8.41
C ASN A 16 -58.81 33.39 8.90
N TYR A 17 -58.05 32.30 8.83
CA TYR A 17 -58.49 31.00 9.35
C TYR A 17 -58.70 31.02 10.87
N ARG A 18 -57.79 31.65 11.63
CA ARG A 18 -57.94 31.80 13.09
C ARG A 18 -59.17 32.63 13.48
N ALA A 19 -59.55 33.62 12.68
CA ALA A 19 -60.72 34.45 12.91
C ALA A 19 -62.03 33.82 12.39
N GLY A 20 -61.97 32.69 11.68
CA GLY A 20 -63.14 32.08 11.02
C GLY A 20 -63.63 32.86 9.79
N ASN A 21 -62.79 33.72 9.22
CA ASN A 21 -63.09 34.48 8.00
C ASN A 21 -62.76 33.64 6.76
N ARG A 22 -63.57 33.80 5.70
CA ARG A 22 -63.24 33.22 4.39
C ARG A 22 -61.95 33.82 3.85
N ASN A 23 -61.11 32.96 3.30
CA ASN A 23 -59.80 33.35 2.78
C ASN A 23 -59.86 33.51 1.25
N ASN A 24 -59.62 34.71 0.76
CA ASN A 24 -59.62 34.97 -0.69
C ASN A 24 -58.23 34.75 -1.33
N ILE A 25 -57.19 34.52 -0.53
CA ILE A 25 -55.80 34.44 -1.00
C ILE A 25 -55.52 33.07 -1.67
N LEU A 26 -56.30 32.04 -1.33
CA LEU A 26 -56.15 30.69 -1.85
C LEU A 26 -57.08 30.38 -3.04
N GLN A 27 -57.80 31.39 -3.58
CA GLN A 27 -58.77 31.20 -4.67
C GLN A 27 -58.16 30.59 -5.93
N ASP A 28 -56.88 30.88 -6.20
CA ASP A 28 -56.15 30.36 -7.37
C ASP A 28 -55.69 28.91 -7.21
N ILE A 29 -55.84 28.32 -6.01
CA ILE A 29 -55.43 26.95 -5.70
C ILE A 29 -56.57 26.26 -4.92
N PRO A 30 -57.69 25.94 -5.59
CA PRO A 30 -58.92 25.51 -4.96
C PRO A 30 -58.75 24.22 -4.14
N GLU A 31 -57.80 23.36 -4.50
CA GLU A 31 -57.54 22.13 -3.75
C GLU A 31 -56.88 22.41 -2.39
N VAL A 32 -56.01 23.43 -2.31
CA VAL A 32 -55.40 23.87 -1.04
C VAL A 32 -56.44 24.57 -0.18
N ASP A 33 -57.28 25.43 -0.77
CA ASP A 33 -58.35 26.10 -0.04
C ASP A 33 -59.35 25.12 0.58
N ARG A 34 -59.76 24.11 -0.20
CA ARG A 34 -60.62 23.01 0.27
C ARG A 34 -59.99 22.26 1.44
N LEU A 35 -58.72 21.88 1.33
CA LEU A 35 -58.00 21.13 2.36
C LEU A 35 -57.85 21.95 3.65
N VAL A 36 -57.41 23.21 3.55
CA VAL A 36 -57.21 24.05 4.72
C VAL A 36 -58.54 24.37 5.39
N SER A 37 -59.60 24.63 4.62
CA SER A 37 -60.96 24.80 5.15
C SER A 37 -61.46 23.57 5.91
N TRP A 38 -61.19 22.37 5.39
CA TRP A 38 -61.55 21.11 6.05
C TRP A 38 -60.77 20.90 7.37
N MET A 39 -59.45 21.14 7.36
CA MET A 39 -58.59 21.02 8.55
C MET A 39 -58.92 22.05 9.64
N THR A 40 -59.44 23.21 9.26
CA THR A 40 -59.70 24.34 10.15
C THR A 40 -61.18 24.52 10.51
N SER A 41 -62.03 23.50 10.24
CA SER A 41 -63.46 23.58 10.56
C SER A 41 -63.70 23.99 12.02
N ARG A 42 -64.70 24.86 12.24
CA ARG A 42 -65.01 25.38 13.58
C ARG A 42 -65.50 24.27 14.52
N SER A 43 -66.28 23.36 13.96
CA SER A 43 -66.80 22.17 14.65
C SER A 43 -65.73 21.07 14.65
N PRO A 44 -65.30 20.57 15.83
CA PRO A 44 -64.31 19.50 15.92
C PRO A 44 -64.70 18.23 15.16
N GLU A 45 -65.99 17.89 15.13
CA GLU A 45 -66.56 16.73 14.45
C GLU A 45 -66.45 16.77 12.91
N ASP A 46 -66.30 17.97 12.34
CA ASP A 46 -66.15 18.17 10.90
C ASP A 46 -64.67 18.17 10.45
N ARG A 47 -63.73 18.15 11.40
CA ARG A 47 -62.29 18.13 11.09
C ARG A 47 -61.87 16.71 10.70
N PRO A 48 -61.02 16.55 9.68
CA PRO A 48 -60.46 15.26 9.34
C PRO A 48 -59.62 14.72 10.51
N ASP A 49 -59.74 13.41 10.74
CA ASP A 49 -58.70 12.69 11.44
C ASP A 49 -57.47 12.45 10.53
N CYS A 50 -56.40 11.87 11.09
CA CYS A 50 -55.19 11.60 10.32
C CYS A 50 -55.39 10.58 9.19
N ALA A 51 -56.34 9.64 9.32
CA ALA A 51 -56.59 8.64 8.30
C ALA A 51 -57.32 9.26 7.10
N GLN A 52 -58.38 10.04 7.38
CA GLN A 52 -59.12 10.79 6.37
C GLN A 52 -58.24 11.80 5.64
N LEU A 53 -57.31 12.46 6.35
CA LEU A 53 -56.36 13.38 5.74
C LEU A 53 -55.44 12.68 4.74
N LEU A 54 -54.99 11.46 5.05
CA LEU A 54 -54.11 10.67 4.18
C LEU A 54 -54.84 10.09 2.96
N GLU A 55 -56.15 9.89 3.03
CA GLU A 55 -56.99 9.41 1.93
C GLU A 55 -57.45 10.52 0.98
N ASP A 56 -57.22 11.79 1.31
CA ASP A 56 -57.67 12.90 0.48
C ASP A 56 -56.90 12.97 -0.86
N SER A 57 -57.65 13.26 -1.93
CA SER A 57 -57.12 13.35 -3.30
C SER A 57 -55.98 14.37 -3.46
N PHE A 58 -55.92 15.37 -2.57
CA PHE A 58 -54.82 16.31 -2.52
C PHE A 58 -53.48 15.61 -2.25
N PHE A 59 -53.43 14.65 -1.32
CA PHE A 59 -52.19 13.95 -1.00
C PHE A 59 -51.88 12.81 -1.98
N MET A 60 -52.91 12.18 -2.54
CA MET A 60 -52.75 11.13 -3.55
C MET A 60 -52.13 11.69 -4.85
N SER A 61 -52.59 12.86 -5.31
CA SER A 61 -52.04 13.50 -6.52
C SER A 61 -50.57 13.91 -6.35
N ILE A 62 -50.15 14.33 -5.15
CA ILE A 62 -48.75 14.64 -4.85
C ILE A 62 -47.87 13.39 -4.92
N GLN A 63 -48.37 12.24 -4.44
CA GLN A 63 -47.65 10.97 -4.52
C GLN A 63 -47.45 10.51 -5.97
N GLU A 64 -48.46 10.67 -6.83
CA GLU A 64 -48.36 10.32 -8.25
C GLU A 64 -47.32 11.18 -9.00
N VAL A 65 -47.33 12.51 -8.78
CA VAL A 65 -46.35 13.42 -9.40
C VAL A 65 -44.92 13.16 -8.87
N GLY A 66 -44.79 12.80 -7.58
CA GLY A 66 -43.52 12.40 -6.99
C GLY A 66 -42.95 11.14 -7.64
N ASN A 67 -43.79 10.14 -7.89
CA ASN A 67 -43.39 8.89 -8.53
C ASN A 67 -42.87 9.10 -9.96
N ILE A 68 -43.55 9.93 -10.76
CA ILE A 68 -43.15 10.21 -12.15
C ILE A 68 -41.78 10.93 -12.22
N LYS A 69 -41.56 11.96 -11.38
CA LYS A 69 -40.29 12.70 -11.36
C LYS A 69 -39.14 11.85 -10.80
N SER A 70 -39.43 10.96 -9.85
CA SER A 70 -38.42 10.06 -9.28
C SER A 70 -37.90 9.05 -10.31
N LEU A 71 -38.78 8.55 -11.18
CA LEU A 71 -38.42 7.57 -12.22
C LEU A 71 -37.56 8.20 -13.32
N ASP A 72 -37.89 9.41 -13.76
CA ASP A 72 -37.09 10.13 -14.76
C ASP A 72 -35.70 10.49 -14.23
N MET A 73 -35.60 10.99 -12.99
CA MET A 73 -34.29 11.27 -12.37
C MET A 73 -33.46 10.00 -12.15
N ALA A 74 -34.08 8.88 -11.78
CA ALA A 74 -33.38 7.61 -11.66
C ALA A 74 -32.85 7.11 -13.01
N GLN A 75 -33.63 7.27 -14.09
CA GLN A 75 -33.21 6.90 -15.43
C GLN A 75 -32.07 7.80 -15.94
N GLN A 76 -32.16 9.11 -15.72
CA GLN A 76 -31.08 10.06 -16.05
C GLN A 76 -29.79 9.71 -15.30
N ARG A 77 -29.89 9.43 -13.98
CA ARG A 77 -28.72 9.01 -13.18
C ARG A 77 -28.11 7.72 -13.69
N LYS A 78 -28.94 6.74 -14.06
CA LYS A 78 -28.47 5.47 -14.65
C LYS A 78 -27.73 5.69 -15.97
N ASN A 79 -28.21 6.61 -16.81
CA ASN A 79 -27.55 6.95 -18.06
C ASN A 79 -26.18 7.62 -17.83
N VAL A 80 -26.09 8.55 -16.86
CA VAL A 80 -24.82 9.19 -16.47
C VAL A 80 -23.82 8.15 -15.96
N LEU A 81 -24.24 7.26 -15.06
CA LEU A 81 -23.37 6.20 -14.53
C LEU A 81 -22.87 5.24 -15.61
N ASN A 82 -23.72 4.91 -16.59
CA ASN A 82 -23.30 4.07 -17.72
C ASN A 82 -22.27 4.77 -18.62
N GLN A 83 -22.42 6.08 -18.84
CA GLN A 83 -21.47 6.88 -19.61
C GLN A 83 -20.12 6.98 -18.87
N GLU A 84 -20.13 7.31 -17.58
CA GLU A 84 -18.92 7.35 -16.74
C GLU A 84 -18.21 5.99 -16.73
N LYS A 85 -18.96 4.90 -16.62
CA LYS A 85 -18.40 3.55 -16.67
C LYS A 85 -17.69 3.27 -18.00
N LYS A 86 -18.29 3.67 -19.13
CA LYS A 86 -17.70 3.50 -20.46
C LYS A 86 -16.40 4.30 -20.61
N GLU A 87 -16.38 5.55 -20.13
CA GLU A 87 -15.18 6.39 -20.16
C GLU A 87 -14.03 5.81 -19.31
N ILE A 88 -14.35 5.25 -18.14
CA ILE A 88 -13.36 4.56 -17.30
C ILE A 88 -12.82 3.30 -18.00
N GLU A 89 -13.68 2.51 -18.63
CA GLU A 89 -13.27 1.31 -19.37
C GLU A 89 -12.35 1.65 -20.57
N GLU A 90 -12.69 2.68 -21.34
CA GLU A 90 -11.86 3.16 -22.45
C GLU A 90 -10.50 3.68 -21.96
N LYS A 91 -10.49 4.47 -20.87
CA LYS A 91 -9.25 4.96 -20.26
C LYS A 91 -8.36 3.80 -19.80
N TYR A 92 -8.92 2.81 -19.10
CA TYR A 92 -8.17 1.65 -18.62
C TYR A 92 -7.57 0.85 -19.78
N LYS A 93 -8.31 0.70 -20.87
CA LYS A 93 -7.81 0.04 -22.09
C LYS A 93 -6.60 0.78 -22.67
N THR A 94 -6.67 2.11 -22.80
CA THR A 94 -5.55 2.93 -23.29
C THR A 94 -4.32 2.84 -22.36
N ASP A 95 -4.53 2.89 -21.04
CA ASP A 95 -3.44 2.78 -20.06
C ASP A 95 -2.74 1.41 -20.15
N MET A 96 -3.50 0.33 -20.34
CA MET A 96 -2.96 -1.02 -20.55
C MET A 96 -2.15 -1.15 -21.85
N GLU A 97 -2.62 -0.57 -22.95
CA GLU A 97 -1.89 -0.56 -24.22
C GLU A 97 -0.58 0.23 -24.13
N ASN A 98 -0.60 1.37 -23.43
CA ASN A 98 0.61 2.18 -23.19
C ASN A 98 1.60 1.44 -22.28
N PHE A 99 1.11 0.76 -21.25
CA PHE A 99 1.96 -0.07 -20.39
C PHE A 99 2.63 -1.20 -21.18
N ALA A 100 1.90 -1.90 -22.06
CA ALA A 100 2.46 -2.95 -22.91
C ALA A 100 3.56 -2.41 -23.84
N LYS A 101 3.36 -1.24 -24.45
CA LYS A 101 4.38 -0.59 -25.29
C LYS A 101 5.64 -0.21 -24.51
N GLU A 102 5.47 0.28 -23.28
CA GLU A 102 6.61 0.64 -22.42
C GLU A 102 7.38 -0.59 -21.93
N GLN A 103 6.71 -1.71 -21.67
CA GLN A 103 7.37 -2.99 -21.37
C GLN A 103 8.19 -3.50 -22.56
N ASP A 104 7.61 -3.54 -23.76
CA ASP A 104 8.32 -3.94 -25.00
C ASP A 104 9.55 -3.06 -25.26
N LYS A 105 9.43 -1.74 -25.02
CA LYS A 105 10.55 -0.80 -25.12
C LYS A 105 11.67 -1.14 -24.12
N ARG A 106 11.33 -1.41 -22.86
CA ARG A 106 12.30 -1.78 -21.82
C ARG A 106 12.97 -3.12 -22.12
N GLU A 107 12.22 -4.11 -22.57
CA GLU A 107 12.77 -5.41 -22.97
C GLU A 107 13.80 -5.27 -24.10
N LYS A 108 13.51 -4.44 -25.11
CA LYS A 108 14.46 -4.11 -26.19
C LYS A 108 15.72 -3.42 -25.68
N GLU A 109 15.58 -2.52 -24.71
CA GLU A 109 16.72 -1.84 -24.09
C GLU A 109 17.59 -2.81 -23.29
N TYR A 110 16.98 -3.73 -22.52
CA TYR A 110 17.71 -4.78 -21.81
C TYR A 110 18.45 -5.72 -22.76
N LEU A 111 17.82 -6.15 -23.85
CA LEU A 111 18.47 -6.99 -24.86
C LEU A 111 19.71 -6.29 -25.45
N LYS A 112 19.62 -4.99 -25.72
CA LYS A 112 20.77 -4.21 -26.20
C LYS A 112 21.93 -4.18 -25.19
N ILE A 113 21.62 -4.04 -23.89
CA ILE A 113 22.63 -4.07 -22.82
C ILE A 113 23.28 -5.46 -22.74
N ILE A 114 22.51 -6.54 -22.87
CA ILE A 114 23.01 -7.91 -22.87
C ILE A 114 23.97 -8.13 -24.04
N GLU A 115 23.57 -7.75 -25.26
CA GLU A 115 24.42 -7.86 -26.45
C GLU A 115 25.74 -7.06 -26.31
N GLU A 116 25.70 -5.87 -25.71
CA GLU A 116 26.90 -5.08 -25.44
C GLU A 116 27.83 -5.78 -24.44
N LYS A 117 27.28 -6.37 -23.38
CA LYS A 117 28.05 -7.12 -22.39
C LYS A 117 28.64 -8.41 -22.95
N GLU A 118 27.92 -9.11 -23.82
CA GLU A 118 28.45 -10.27 -24.53
C GLU A 118 29.64 -9.91 -25.41
N ARG A 119 29.59 -8.77 -26.13
CA ARG A 119 30.73 -8.25 -26.90
C ARG A 119 31.93 -7.93 -26.01
N GLU A 120 31.72 -7.26 -24.87
CA GLU A 120 32.81 -6.98 -23.91
C GLU A 120 33.47 -8.26 -23.39
N ILE A 121 32.68 -9.31 -23.12
CA ILE A 121 33.19 -10.60 -22.66
C ILE A 121 34.04 -11.26 -23.76
N GLN A 122 33.56 -11.25 -25.01
CA GLN A 122 34.31 -11.80 -26.15
C GLN A 122 35.64 -11.08 -26.38
N ILE A 123 35.66 -9.74 -26.26
CA ILE A 123 36.90 -8.94 -26.35
C ILE A 123 37.89 -9.37 -25.25
N ARG A 124 37.44 -9.42 -23.99
CA ARG A 124 38.28 -9.83 -22.86
C ARG A 124 38.83 -11.24 -23.02
N GLN A 125 38.02 -12.16 -23.53
CA GLN A 125 38.45 -13.54 -23.78
C GLN A 125 39.53 -13.59 -24.87
N GLY A 126 39.37 -12.82 -25.95
CA GLY A 126 40.40 -12.69 -26.99
C GLY A 126 41.72 -12.11 -26.48
N GLU A 127 41.68 -11.14 -25.55
CA GLU A 127 42.88 -10.60 -24.91
C GLU A 127 43.58 -11.62 -24.01
N GLN A 128 42.82 -12.39 -23.24
CA GLN A 128 43.36 -13.48 -22.41
C GLN A 128 44.02 -14.56 -23.26
N ASP A 129 43.42 -14.95 -24.39
CA ASP A 129 43.99 -15.91 -25.33
C ASP A 129 45.29 -15.40 -25.95
N ARG A 130 45.36 -14.10 -26.29
CA ARG A 130 46.60 -13.48 -26.80
C ARG A 130 47.72 -13.52 -25.76
N LEU A 131 47.42 -13.14 -24.51
CA LEU A 131 48.38 -13.18 -23.41
C LEU A 131 48.86 -14.60 -23.11
N ALA A 132 47.96 -15.58 -23.14
CA ALA A 132 48.32 -16.99 -22.97
C ALA A 132 49.30 -17.48 -24.05
N LYS A 133 49.07 -17.11 -25.32
CA LYS A 133 49.99 -17.43 -26.43
C LYS A 133 51.35 -16.75 -26.27
N GLU A 134 51.39 -15.49 -25.86
CA GLU A 134 52.65 -14.76 -25.61
C GLU A 134 53.46 -15.40 -24.47
N LEU A 135 52.81 -15.78 -23.37
CA LEU A 135 53.42 -16.49 -22.26
C LEU A 135 54.00 -17.85 -22.70
N GLN A 136 53.25 -18.60 -23.50
CA GLN A 136 53.72 -19.87 -24.05
C GLN A 136 54.94 -19.69 -24.97
N ALA A 137 54.93 -18.69 -25.85
CA ALA A 137 56.06 -18.37 -26.71
C ALA A 137 57.30 -17.93 -25.90
N ALA A 138 57.12 -17.15 -24.83
CA ALA A 138 58.20 -16.75 -23.93
C ALA A 138 58.79 -17.95 -23.16
N ALA A 139 57.96 -18.92 -22.77
CA ALA A 139 58.42 -20.15 -22.12
C ALA A 139 59.29 -21.01 -23.07
N VAL A 140 58.89 -21.14 -24.35
CA VAL A 140 59.68 -21.85 -25.37
C VAL A 140 61.05 -21.18 -25.59
N ARG A 141 61.11 -19.84 -25.63
CA ARG A 141 62.38 -19.10 -25.74
C ARG A 141 63.34 -19.38 -24.57
N LYS A 142 62.83 -19.59 -23.35
CA LYS A 142 63.65 -19.92 -22.17
C LYS A 142 64.21 -21.35 -22.21
N GLN A 143 63.55 -22.28 -22.90
CA GLN A 143 64.00 -23.68 -23.01
C GLN A 143 65.08 -23.90 -24.08
N HIS A 144 65.40 -22.91 -24.90
CA HIS A 144 66.54 -22.95 -25.82
C HIS A 144 67.53 -21.85 -25.47
N PRO A 145 68.31 -22.00 -24.38
CA PRO A 145 69.45 -21.14 -24.15
C PRO A 145 70.39 -21.32 -25.34
N ARG A 146 70.57 -20.25 -26.14
CA ARG A 146 71.63 -20.18 -27.13
C ARG A 146 72.93 -20.47 -26.39
N THR A 147 73.51 -21.62 -26.67
CA THR A 147 74.90 -21.96 -26.35
C THR A 147 75.79 -20.96 -27.09
N MET A 148 76.11 -19.85 -26.43
CA MET A 148 77.33 -19.11 -26.70
C MET A 148 78.00 -18.74 -25.37
N GLU A 149 79.15 -19.39 -25.21
CA GLU A 149 80.37 -18.93 -24.54
C GLU A 149 80.33 -18.54 -23.06
N ALA A 150 80.85 -19.50 -22.28
CA ALA A 150 81.82 -19.33 -21.20
C ALA A 150 82.30 -17.90 -20.88
N ALA A 151 82.18 -17.49 -19.62
CA ALA A 151 83.26 -17.61 -18.65
C ALA A 151 82.96 -16.89 -17.32
N ASN A 152 83.28 -17.61 -16.24
CA ASN A 152 83.93 -17.11 -15.01
C ASN A 152 83.10 -16.58 -13.82
N GLN A 153 83.60 -17.00 -12.64
CA GLN A 153 83.48 -16.44 -11.29
C GLN A 153 82.42 -16.98 -10.31
N GLN A 154 82.85 -18.06 -9.63
CA GLN A 154 82.99 -18.23 -8.17
C GLN A 154 82.15 -17.38 -7.19
N GLY A 155 81.55 -18.10 -6.22
CA GLY A 155 81.61 -17.75 -4.79
C GLY A 155 80.33 -17.22 -4.16
N THR A 156 79.61 -18.03 -3.40
CA THR A 156 79.75 -18.13 -1.92
C THR A 156 78.53 -18.82 -1.31
N ASP A 157 78.80 -19.76 -0.41
CA ASP A 157 77.84 -20.48 0.41
C ASP A 157 77.18 -19.57 1.46
N ALA A 158 75.87 -19.71 1.63
CA ALA A 158 75.17 -19.27 2.84
C ALA A 158 74.08 -20.28 3.19
N VAL A 159 74.44 -21.17 4.12
CA VAL A 159 73.58 -22.12 4.83
C VAL A 159 72.62 -21.32 5.72
N LEU A 160 71.32 -21.46 5.49
CA LEU A 160 70.27 -20.89 6.33
C LEU A 160 69.39 -22.02 6.87
N THR A 161 69.63 -22.35 8.14
CA THR A 161 68.92 -23.35 8.94
C THR A 161 67.63 -22.74 9.46
N THR A 162 66.48 -23.20 8.96
CA THR A 162 65.16 -22.71 9.41
C THR A 162 64.62 -23.60 10.53
N THR A 163 64.70 -23.07 11.75
CA THR A 163 64.18 -23.69 12.98
C THR A 163 62.66 -23.60 13.04
N LEU A 164 61.99 -24.76 13.03
CA LEU A 164 60.55 -24.90 13.28
C LEU A 164 60.27 -24.74 14.79
N GLY A 165 59.85 -23.53 15.19
CA GLY A 165 59.35 -23.23 16.53
C GLY A 165 57.83 -23.32 16.58
N THR A 166 57.30 -24.35 17.24
CA THR A 166 55.89 -24.52 17.60
C THR A 166 55.51 -23.59 18.75
N ASN A 167 55.21 -22.32 18.44
CA ASN A 167 54.63 -21.39 19.40
C ASN A 167 53.09 -21.54 19.44
N ALA A 168 52.62 -22.43 20.30
CA ALA A 168 51.25 -22.46 20.77
C ALA A 168 51.02 -21.31 21.77
N HIS A 169 50.93 -20.08 21.26
CA HIS A 169 50.47 -18.94 22.04
C HIS A 169 48.94 -18.89 21.94
N ARG A 170 48.29 -19.25 23.06
CA ARG A 170 46.89 -18.89 23.35
C ARG A 170 46.78 -17.36 23.33
N ASN A 171 46.38 -16.81 22.19
CA ASN A 171 45.79 -15.47 22.16
C ASN A 171 44.36 -15.61 22.67
N GLU A 172 44.19 -15.47 23.98
CA GLU A 172 42.91 -15.06 24.55
C GLU A 172 42.64 -13.64 24.07
N THR A 173 41.99 -13.55 22.91
CA THR A 173 41.51 -12.29 22.34
C THR A 173 40.45 -11.74 23.26
N ASN A 174 40.82 -10.73 24.05
CA ASN A 174 39.90 -9.77 24.63
C ASN A 174 39.22 -9.02 23.48
N SER A 175 38.21 -9.64 22.88
CA SER A 175 37.32 -8.97 21.93
C SER A 175 36.59 -7.88 22.69
N GLU A 176 36.94 -6.63 22.39
CA GLU A 176 36.30 -5.48 23.00
C GLU A 176 34.78 -5.52 22.73
N PRO A 177 33.94 -5.13 23.70
CA PRO A 177 32.48 -5.17 23.59
C PRO A 177 31.89 -4.34 22.42
N GLY A 178 32.72 -3.58 21.69
CA GLY A 178 32.31 -2.84 20.48
C GLY A 178 32.06 -3.72 19.24
N ASP A 179 32.71 -4.87 19.12
CA ASP A 179 32.63 -5.68 17.89
C ASP A 179 31.32 -6.44 17.75
N ALA A 180 30.77 -6.96 18.85
CA ALA A 180 29.48 -7.66 18.84
C ALA A 180 28.33 -6.75 18.38
N LYS A 181 28.30 -5.51 18.88
CA LYS A 181 27.28 -4.51 18.52
C LYS A 181 27.39 -4.08 17.05
N ARG A 182 28.61 -4.03 16.50
CA ARG A 182 28.82 -3.76 15.07
C ARG A 182 28.29 -4.89 14.19
N GLN A 183 28.55 -6.14 14.56
CA GLN A 183 28.03 -7.30 13.84
C GLN A 183 26.50 -7.36 13.88
N GLU A 184 25.88 -7.09 15.04
CA GLU A 184 24.42 -7.03 15.17
C GLU A 184 23.80 -5.96 14.25
N ASN A 185 24.36 -4.74 14.25
CA ASN A 185 23.87 -3.67 13.36
C ASN A 185 23.99 -4.04 11.87
N MET A 186 25.07 -4.74 11.49
CA MET A 186 25.28 -5.16 10.11
C MET A 186 24.26 -6.24 9.69
N LEU A 187 23.95 -7.17 10.60
CA LEU A 187 22.92 -8.20 10.37
C LEU A 187 21.53 -7.57 10.27
N ASP A 188 21.18 -6.67 11.19
CA ASP A 188 19.91 -5.94 11.16
C ASP A 188 19.74 -5.20 9.83
N SER A 189 20.79 -4.49 9.37
CA SER A 189 20.75 -3.76 8.10
C SER A 189 20.57 -4.69 6.90
N ALA A 190 21.18 -5.88 6.92
CA ALA A 190 20.99 -6.86 5.85
C ALA A 190 19.55 -7.42 5.85
N LEU A 191 18.98 -7.67 7.04
CA LEU A 191 17.60 -8.13 7.18
C LEU A 191 16.58 -7.08 6.74
N SER A 192 16.78 -5.81 7.09
CA SER A 192 15.89 -4.72 6.67
C SER A 192 15.93 -4.50 5.16
N ALA A 193 17.13 -4.51 4.56
CA ALA A 193 17.29 -4.44 3.11
C ALA A 193 16.58 -5.62 2.42
N ALA A 194 16.71 -6.84 2.94
CA ALA A 194 16.07 -8.04 2.37
C ALA A 194 14.53 -8.04 2.51
N ALA A 195 13.99 -7.49 3.60
CA ALA A 195 12.54 -7.33 3.79
C ALA A 195 11.94 -6.24 2.89
N SER A 196 12.73 -5.24 2.50
CA SER A 196 12.28 -4.06 1.76
C SER A 196 11.76 -4.35 0.35
N GLY A 197 11.03 -3.39 -0.23
CA GLY A 197 10.52 -3.43 -1.59
C GLY A 197 9.00 -3.41 -1.69
N ARG A 198 8.47 -3.76 -2.87
CA ARG A 198 7.02 -3.90 -3.11
C ARG A 198 6.60 -5.29 -2.67
N ARG A 199 5.71 -5.37 -1.68
CA ARG A 199 5.34 -6.61 -1.01
C ARG A 199 3.85 -6.74 -0.79
N ILE A 200 3.42 -7.99 -0.73
CA ILE A 200 2.18 -8.42 -0.11
C ILE A 200 2.56 -9.19 1.15
N LEU A 201 1.91 -8.88 2.28
CA LEU A 201 2.12 -9.57 3.54
C LEU A 201 1.00 -10.58 3.75
N LYS A 202 1.33 -11.85 3.68
CA LYS A 202 0.40 -12.96 3.83
C LYS A 202 0.59 -13.63 5.19
N SER A 203 -0.45 -13.70 5.99
CA SER A 203 -0.45 -14.32 7.33
C SER A 203 -0.45 -15.84 7.25
N HIS A 204 -0.16 -16.48 8.39
CA HIS A 204 -0.33 -17.92 8.63
C HIS A 204 -1.71 -18.46 8.20
N TYR A 205 -2.76 -17.65 8.36
CA TYR A 205 -4.15 -18.02 8.04
C TYR A 205 -4.53 -17.87 6.57
N ASN A 206 -3.54 -17.65 5.68
CA ASN A 206 -3.76 -17.36 4.26
C ASN A 206 -4.67 -16.13 4.07
N THR A 207 -4.50 -15.13 4.94
CA THR A 207 -5.11 -13.81 4.83
C THR A 207 -4.05 -12.76 4.50
N PHE A 208 -4.45 -11.63 3.93
CA PHE A 208 -3.52 -10.60 3.47
C PHE A 208 -3.70 -9.32 4.28
N LEU A 209 -2.59 -8.75 4.76
CA LEU A 209 -2.58 -7.50 5.51
C LEU A 209 -3.06 -6.34 4.63
N ARG A 210 -4.00 -5.55 5.12
CA ARG A 210 -4.68 -4.51 4.34
C ARG A 210 -4.76 -3.20 5.09
N ALA A 211 -4.51 -2.11 4.37
CA ALA A 211 -4.81 -0.76 4.83
C ALA A 211 -6.25 -0.38 4.43
N ILE A 212 -7.08 0.04 5.39
CA ILE A 212 -8.47 0.42 5.17
C ILE A 212 -8.64 1.93 5.23
N GLU A 213 -9.06 2.53 4.12
CA GLU A 213 -9.56 3.91 4.04
C GLU A 213 -11.10 3.96 4.09
N PRO A 214 -11.70 5.04 4.64
CA PRO A 214 -11.07 6.25 5.20
C PRO A 214 -10.71 6.14 6.69
N ASP A 215 -11.05 5.03 7.33
CA ASP A 215 -10.95 4.85 8.78
C ASP A 215 -9.51 4.71 9.31
N TRP A 216 -8.52 4.60 8.40
CA TRP A 216 -7.10 4.40 8.71
C TRP A 216 -6.84 3.22 9.65
N LYS A 217 -7.64 2.18 9.48
CA LYS A 217 -7.53 0.90 10.19
C LYS A 217 -6.68 -0.08 9.40
N VAL A 218 -6.17 -1.08 10.10
CA VAL A 218 -5.51 -2.23 9.51
C VAL A 218 -6.27 -3.50 9.88
N ASP A 219 -6.47 -4.38 8.90
CA ASP A 219 -7.00 -5.72 9.12
C ASP A 219 -6.30 -6.73 8.20
N THR A 220 -6.76 -7.97 8.22
CA THR A 220 -6.44 -8.94 7.18
C THR A 220 -7.69 -9.47 6.48
N VAL A 221 -7.54 -9.84 5.21
CA VAL A 221 -8.67 -10.31 4.39
C VAL A 221 -8.40 -11.67 3.76
N LYS A 222 -9.40 -12.56 3.76
CA LYS A 222 -9.34 -13.91 3.18
C LYS A 222 -9.85 -13.93 1.74
N ARG A 223 -9.14 -13.26 0.84
CA ARG A 223 -9.40 -13.25 -0.61
C ARG A 223 -8.10 -12.93 -1.36
N PRO A 224 -8.03 -13.14 -2.69
CA PRO A 224 -6.89 -12.67 -3.46
C PRO A 224 -6.57 -11.18 -3.19
N PRO A 225 -5.28 -10.82 -3.07
CA PRO A 225 -4.86 -9.46 -2.81
C PRO A 225 -5.21 -8.56 -4.00
N LYS A 226 -5.57 -7.33 -3.67
CA LYS A 226 -5.86 -6.19 -4.54
C LYS A 226 -4.96 -5.04 -4.09
N GLU A 227 -5.20 -3.86 -4.65
CA GLU A 227 -4.39 -2.67 -4.42
C GLU A 227 -4.23 -2.25 -2.95
N TRP A 228 -5.16 -2.59 -2.06
CA TRP A 228 -5.12 -2.22 -0.64
C TRP A 228 -4.33 -3.20 0.24
N GLU A 229 -4.01 -4.37 -0.30
CA GLU A 229 -3.17 -5.40 0.33
C GLU A 229 -1.69 -5.26 -0.06
N ASN A 230 -1.38 -4.19 -0.78
CA ASN A 230 -0.09 -3.91 -1.36
C ASN A 230 0.67 -2.88 -0.52
N TRP A 231 1.91 -3.21 -0.17
CA TRP A 231 2.75 -2.45 0.74
C TRP A 231 4.09 -2.10 0.10
N TYR A 232 4.53 -0.87 0.35
CA TYR A 232 5.92 -0.45 0.17
C TYR A 232 6.64 -0.61 1.50
N ILE A 233 7.55 -1.58 1.58
CA ILE A 233 8.41 -1.75 2.76
C ILE A 233 9.69 -0.94 2.50
N GLU A 234 9.84 0.17 3.21
CA GLU A 234 10.98 1.07 3.11
C GLU A 234 12.09 0.60 4.06
N ASP A 235 13.35 0.57 3.61
CA ASP A 235 14.51 0.25 4.45
C ASP A 235 14.99 1.50 5.21
N TRP A 236 15.18 1.34 6.51
CA TRP A 236 15.60 2.36 7.47
C TRP A 236 16.85 1.92 8.26
N ARG A 237 17.82 1.29 7.58
CA ARG A 237 19.16 0.93 8.11
C ARG A 237 19.07 0.06 9.37
N GLY A 238 18.46 -1.10 9.24
CA GLY A 238 18.23 -2.06 10.33
C GLY A 238 16.79 -2.07 10.86
N LYS A 239 15.96 -1.17 10.37
CA LYS A 239 14.50 -1.15 10.60
C LYS A 239 13.79 -1.00 9.27
N VAL A 240 12.48 -1.20 9.28
CA VAL A 240 11.63 -0.97 8.13
C VAL A 240 10.41 -0.14 8.51
N ALA A 241 9.86 0.59 7.54
CA ALA A 241 8.55 1.21 7.64
C ALA A 241 7.63 0.58 6.58
N LEU A 242 6.45 0.12 7.00
CA LEU A 242 5.49 -0.53 6.10
C LEU A 242 4.46 0.52 5.68
N LYS A 243 4.51 0.96 4.43
CA LYS A 243 3.60 1.97 3.88
C LYS A 243 2.57 1.32 2.98
N GLY A 244 1.28 1.43 3.32
CA GLY A 244 0.22 0.97 2.43
C GLY A 244 0.26 1.74 1.10
N ARG A 245 -0.18 1.15 -0.02
CA ARG A 245 -0.14 1.83 -1.32
C ARG A 245 -0.91 3.16 -1.34
N GLY A 246 -2.06 3.22 -0.66
CA GLY A 246 -3.00 4.34 -0.70
C GLY A 246 -3.82 4.40 -1.99
N ALA A 247 -4.79 5.31 -2.05
CA ALA A 247 -5.54 5.64 -3.26
C ALA A 247 -4.72 6.51 -4.25
N PRO A 248 -5.07 6.58 -5.54
CA PRO A 248 -4.36 7.41 -6.53
C PRO A 248 -4.16 8.88 -6.14
N ASN A 249 -5.07 9.45 -5.33
CA ASN A 249 -5.04 10.86 -4.92
C ASN A 249 -4.69 11.05 -3.43
N LYS A 250 -4.26 10.00 -2.74
CA LYS A 250 -3.91 10.05 -1.31
C LYS A 250 -2.61 9.30 -1.05
N PRO A 251 -1.63 9.92 -0.39
CA PRO A 251 -0.41 9.21 -0.06
C PRO A 251 -0.74 8.03 0.86
N GLY A 252 -0.06 6.92 0.61
CA GLY A 252 -0.03 5.79 1.52
C GLY A 252 0.36 6.19 2.95
N GLN A 253 -0.25 5.53 3.93
CA GLN A 253 0.07 5.70 5.34
C GLN A 253 0.94 4.56 5.87
N PHE A 254 1.67 4.83 6.95
CA PHE A 254 2.57 3.88 7.59
C PHE A 254 1.87 3.07 8.67
N LEU A 255 2.13 1.77 8.72
CA LEU A 255 1.71 0.89 9.80
C LEU A 255 2.39 1.29 11.10
N ARG A 256 1.61 1.60 12.13
CA ARG A 256 2.10 2.05 13.43
C ARG A 256 1.63 1.12 14.53
N SER A 257 2.56 0.79 15.41
CA SER A 257 2.28 0.16 16.71
C SER A 257 2.10 1.22 17.79
N ASN A 258 1.13 0.99 18.66
CA ASN A 258 0.91 1.79 19.86
C ASN A 258 1.35 1.02 21.11
N SER A 259 1.60 1.73 22.22
CA SER A 259 2.07 1.12 23.47
C SER A 259 1.08 0.15 24.11
N ASP A 260 -0.22 0.39 23.91
CA ASP A 260 -1.31 -0.48 24.38
C ASP A 260 -1.39 -1.81 23.62
N GLY A 261 -0.65 -1.93 22.51
CA GLY A 261 -0.62 -3.11 21.65
C GLY A 261 -1.53 -3.03 20.43
N SER A 262 -2.33 -1.98 20.30
CA SER A 262 -3.10 -1.70 19.08
C SER A 262 -2.19 -1.36 17.91
N VAL A 263 -2.69 -1.61 16.70
CA VAL A 263 -2.01 -1.27 15.45
C VAL A 263 -2.96 -0.46 14.59
N ASP A 264 -2.47 0.65 14.04
CA ASP A 264 -3.22 1.54 13.16
C ASP A 264 -2.34 2.07 12.03
N LEU A 265 -2.87 3.03 11.25
CA LEU A 265 -2.13 3.72 10.22
C LEU A 265 -1.88 5.17 10.62
N THR A 266 -0.72 5.70 10.24
CA THR A 266 -0.36 7.10 10.45
C THR A 266 0.15 7.75 9.18
N GLY A 267 -0.26 8.99 8.94
CA GLY A 267 0.33 9.86 7.92
C GLY A 267 1.65 10.50 8.35
N ALA A 268 2.04 10.36 9.63
CA ALA A 268 3.28 10.91 10.13
C ALA A 268 4.48 10.16 9.55
N HIS A 269 5.52 10.90 9.20
CA HIS A 269 6.75 10.33 8.65
C HIS A 269 7.49 9.47 9.71
N PRO A 270 8.11 8.32 9.35
CA PRO A 270 8.69 7.38 10.33
C PRO A 270 9.78 7.98 11.23
N LYS A 271 10.46 9.05 10.76
CA LYS A 271 11.44 9.80 11.55
C LYS A 271 10.80 10.50 12.76
N ASP A 272 9.56 10.96 12.61
CA ASP A 272 8.84 11.75 13.63
C ASP A 272 7.85 10.87 14.42
N CYS A 273 7.60 9.66 13.95
CA CYS A 273 6.73 8.68 14.59
C CYS A 273 7.44 7.33 14.74
N PRO A 274 8.25 7.13 15.80
CA PRO A 274 9.00 5.90 16.02
C PRO A 274 8.14 4.62 16.05
N GLY A 275 6.87 4.74 16.48
CA GLY A 275 5.92 3.62 16.45
C GLY A 275 5.65 3.04 15.05
N ALA A 276 6.00 3.76 13.99
CA ALA A 276 5.90 3.31 12.59
C ALA A 276 7.13 2.53 12.10
N LEU A 277 8.17 2.41 12.93
CA LEU A 277 9.37 1.64 12.64
C LEU A 277 9.31 0.24 13.25
N TRP A 278 9.72 -0.75 12.47
CA TRP A 278 9.69 -2.16 12.84
C TRP A 278 11.07 -2.77 12.63
N LYS A 279 11.54 -3.61 13.57
CA LYS A 279 12.74 -4.43 13.38
C LYS A 279 12.35 -5.76 12.75
N PRO A 280 12.71 -6.01 11.48
CA PRO A 280 12.36 -7.26 10.81
C PRO A 280 13.23 -8.40 11.31
N ARG A 281 12.65 -9.60 11.37
CA ARG A 281 13.34 -10.85 11.64
C ARG A 281 12.95 -11.87 10.59
N LYS A 282 13.94 -12.51 9.97
CA LYS A 282 13.69 -13.66 9.08
C LYS A 282 13.68 -14.94 9.92
N ASN A 283 12.65 -15.76 9.76
CA ASN A 283 12.49 -17.03 10.47
C ASN A 283 13.06 -18.19 9.63
N ASP A 284 13.29 -19.34 10.27
CA ASP A 284 13.90 -20.52 9.63
C ASP A 284 13.04 -21.11 8.50
N ASN A 285 11.72 -20.93 8.58
CA ASN A 285 10.76 -21.35 7.55
C ASN A 285 10.60 -20.32 6.40
N ASN A 286 11.54 -19.38 6.25
CA ASN A 286 11.51 -18.28 5.27
C ASN A 286 10.34 -17.29 5.41
N THR A 287 9.62 -17.30 6.52
CA THR A 287 8.69 -16.22 6.87
C THR A 287 9.41 -15.05 7.54
N TRP A 288 8.68 -13.97 7.78
CA TRP A 288 9.15 -12.76 8.41
C TRP A 288 8.27 -12.37 9.59
N SER A 289 8.90 -11.86 10.63
CA SER A 289 8.24 -11.28 11.81
C SER A 289 8.68 -9.83 11.98
N PHE A 290 7.82 -8.99 12.51
CA PHE A 290 8.09 -7.55 12.67
C PHE A 290 7.96 -7.14 14.13
N LEU A 291 9.09 -6.78 14.76
CA LEU A 291 9.13 -6.33 16.16
C LEU A 291 8.92 -4.81 16.23
N SER A 292 7.91 -4.38 16.96
CA SER A 292 7.66 -2.96 17.23
C SER A 292 8.75 -2.33 18.13
N VAL A 293 8.79 -1.00 18.16
CA VAL A 293 9.60 -0.25 19.14
C VAL A 293 9.21 -0.50 20.59
N HIS A 294 8.04 -1.08 20.84
CA HIS A 294 7.53 -1.43 22.16
C HIS A 294 7.89 -2.86 22.59
N GLY A 295 8.70 -3.58 21.80
CA GLY A 295 9.12 -4.94 22.12
C GLY A 295 8.03 -6.00 21.92
N LYS A 296 6.98 -5.68 21.15
CA LYS A 296 5.89 -6.59 20.79
C LYS A 296 5.91 -6.91 19.29
N TRP A 297 5.57 -8.13 18.91
CA TRP A 297 5.52 -8.61 17.53
C TRP A 297 4.19 -8.30 16.85
N LEU A 298 4.22 -7.88 15.59
CA LEU A 298 3.02 -7.76 14.76
C LEU A 298 2.36 -9.13 14.59
N SER A 299 1.06 -9.22 14.86
CA SER A 299 0.27 -10.44 14.81
C SER A 299 -1.01 -10.26 14.01
N ALA A 300 -1.36 -11.27 13.21
CA ALA A 300 -2.61 -11.32 12.46
C ALA A 300 -3.45 -12.51 12.95
N ASN A 301 -4.57 -12.21 13.60
CA ASN A 301 -5.47 -13.21 14.12
C ASN A 301 -6.37 -13.81 13.02
N ASP A 302 -6.92 -14.99 13.30
CA ASP A 302 -7.85 -15.71 12.41
C ASP A 302 -9.13 -14.91 12.08
N ASN A 303 -9.59 -14.09 13.02
CA ASN A 303 -10.75 -13.22 12.89
C ASN A 303 -10.49 -11.95 12.05
N GLY A 304 -9.28 -11.80 11.51
CA GLY A 304 -8.88 -10.66 10.68
C GLY A 304 -8.28 -9.48 11.44
N SER A 305 -8.32 -9.48 12.77
CA SER A 305 -7.72 -8.40 13.58
C SER A 305 -6.19 -8.42 13.53
N VAL A 306 -5.59 -7.23 13.61
CA VAL A 306 -4.15 -7.03 13.60
C VAL A 306 -3.77 -6.27 14.87
N ILE A 307 -2.88 -6.86 15.66
CA ILE A 307 -2.43 -6.32 16.95
C ILE A 307 -0.93 -6.56 17.11
N THR A 308 -0.37 -6.18 18.26
CA THR A 308 0.95 -6.64 18.68
C THR A 308 0.90 -7.48 19.94
N VAL A 309 1.72 -8.53 20.01
CA VAL A 309 1.78 -9.49 21.12
C VAL A 309 3.21 -9.67 21.65
N GLY A 310 3.36 -10.12 22.89
CA GLY A 310 4.68 -10.29 23.51
C GLY A 310 5.45 -11.54 23.06
N ASN A 311 4.74 -12.59 22.67
CA ASN A 311 5.35 -13.86 22.29
C ASN A 311 5.41 -14.00 20.77
N LEU A 312 6.46 -14.65 20.28
CA LEU A 312 6.60 -14.96 18.86
C LEU A 312 6.17 -16.41 18.63
N ASP A 313 5.00 -16.59 18.01
CA ASP A 313 4.48 -17.89 17.55
C ASP A 313 4.32 -17.84 16.02
N THR A 314 3.49 -18.71 15.48
CA THR A 314 3.16 -18.83 14.06
C THR A 314 2.28 -17.70 13.55
N TRP A 315 1.51 -17.03 14.42
CA TRP A 315 0.55 -15.99 14.02
C TRP A 315 1.22 -14.63 13.77
N GLU A 316 2.44 -14.47 14.27
CA GLU A 316 3.31 -13.30 14.10
C GLU A 316 4.21 -13.43 12.86
N GLN A 317 3.99 -14.48 12.06
CA GLN A 317 4.79 -14.80 10.88
C GLN A 317 4.03 -14.47 9.59
N PHE A 318 4.74 -13.81 8.68
CA PHE A 318 4.21 -13.38 7.39
C PHE A 318 5.09 -13.88 6.25
N TRP A 319 4.49 -14.38 5.19
CA TRP A 319 5.18 -14.50 3.90
C TRP A 319 5.21 -13.15 3.23
N LEU A 320 6.39 -12.79 2.70
CA LEU A 320 6.61 -11.60 1.89
C LEU A 320 6.60 -12.00 0.42
N GLU A 321 5.46 -11.80 -0.23
CA GLU A 321 5.27 -12.07 -1.66
C GLU A 321 5.57 -10.80 -2.47
N ASN A 322 6.06 -10.93 -3.71
CA ASN A 322 6.21 -9.78 -4.62
C ASN A 322 4.82 -9.36 -5.15
N TRP A 323 4.61 -8.06 -5.28
CA TRP A 323 3.45 -7.45 -5.93
C TRP A 323 3.82 -6.85 -7.28
#